data_AF-A0A7C3PRE0-F1
#
_entry.id   AF-A0A7C3PRE0-F1
#
_cell.length_a   1.000
_cell.length_b   1.000
_cell.length_c   1.000
_cell.angle_alpha   90.00
_cell.angle_beta   90.00
_cell.angle_gamma   90.00
#
_symmetry.space_group_name_H-M   'P 1'
#
loop_
_entity.id
_entity.type
_entity.pdbx_description
1 polymer ?
#
loop_
_entity_poly.entity_id
_entity_poly.type
_entity_poly.pdbx_seq_one_letter_code
_entity_poly.pdbx_strand_id
1 'polypeptide(L)'
;MTYASRHSTGLLPFQQGGLDSLCGLYSIINAERIINRSSDDETQQLFDDLVHFLSRRRLLSKVLIGGIIHTQMLMILDKVVGKQRISSVEIPWRGVPNPDLTTFWNSMQAFLDGTPGRAIILGLQGFHDHWTVIEAVTDKTIILYDSALIKRLARSRCTTTHTTNTRKHQLLPAQTYFLSNEPKGAENE
;
A
#
# COMPACT_ATOMS: atom_id res chain seq x y z
N MET A 1 13.04 -4.61 29.60
CA MET A 1 12.67 -5.04 28.23
C MET A 1 12.48 -3.81 27.38
N THR A 2 13.49 -3.50 26.59
CA THR A 2 13.61 -2.27 25.80
C THR A 2 12.76 -2.43 24.55
N TYR A 3 11.65 -1.69 24.44
CA TYR A 3 10.96 -1.51 23.17
C TYR A 3 11.88 -0.71 22.26
N ALA A 4 12.62 -1.40 21.39
CA ALA A 4 13.31 -0.75 20.29
C ALA A 4 12.23 -0.06 19.45
N SER A 5 12.27 1.27 19.44
CA SER A 5 11.50 2.12 18.54
C SER A 5 11.91 1.79 17.10
N ARG A 6 11.25 0.80 16.51
CA ARG A 6 11.53 0.32 15.17
C ARG A 6 10.62 1.04 14.17
N HIS A 7 11.29 1.69 13.22
CA HIS A 7 10.81 2.11 11.90
C HIS A 7 9.94 3.37 11.81
N SER A 8 10.58 4.54 11.90
CA SER A 8 10.42 5.52 10.83
C SER A 8 11.54 5.25 9.82
N THR A 9 11.26 5.18 8.52
CA THR A 9 12.29 5.00 7.48
C THR A 9 13.28 6.16 7.42
N GLY A 10 13.05 7.24 8.18
CA GLY A 10 13.73 8.53 8.11
C GLY A 10 13.26 9.37 6.92
N LEU A 11 12.54 8.75 5.98
CA LEU A 11 12.04 9.35 4.75
C LEU A 11 10.55 9.64 4.91
N LEU A 12 10.08 10.80 4.46
CA LEU A 12 8.67 11.16 4.52
C LEU A 12 7.93 10.71 3.25
N PRO A 13 6.63 10.38 3.35
CA PRO A 13 5.84 10.04 2.18
C PRO A 13 5.79 11.21 1.21
N PHE A 14 5.91 10.91 -0.07
CA PHE A 14 5.54 11.86 -1.11
C PHE A 14 4.04 12.10 -1.07
N GLN A 15 3.66 13.37 -1.23
CA GLN A 15 2.29 13.85 -1.15
C GLN A 15 1.72 14.05 -2.55
N GLN A 16 0.45 13.72 -2.72
CA GLN A 16 -0.29 14.02 -3.94
C GLN A 16 -0.80 15.46 -3.95
N GLY A 17 -1.19 15.98 -5.11
CA GLY A 17 -1.85 17.27 -5.22
C GLY A 17 -3.30 17.22 -4.73
N GLY A 18 -3.80 18.35 -4.24
CA GLY A 18 -5.16 18.43 -3.67
C GLY A 18 -6.31 18.35 -4.69
N LEU A 19 -6.01 18.40 -6.00
CA LEU A 19 -7.01 18.37 -7.08
C LEU A 19 -6.91 17.11 -7.94
N ASP A 20 -5.85 16.33 -7.78
CA ASP A 20 -5.65 15.11 -8.56
C ASP A 20 -6.13 13.87 -7.81
N SER A 21 -6.33 12.79 -8.56
CA SER A 21 -6.75 11.49 -8.03
C SER A 21 -5.60 10.48 -7.96
N LEU A 22 -4.34 10.94 -7.80
CA LEU A 22 -3.15 10.09 -7.97
C LEU A 22 -2.80 9.20 -6.78
N CYS A 23 -3.64 9.13 -5.74
CA CYS A 23 -3.41 8.33 -4.53
C CYS A 23 -2.88 6.92 -4.76
N GLY A 24 -3.40 6.22 -5.77
CA GLY A 24 -2.93 4.87 -6.10
C GLY A 24 -1.54 4.85 -6.74
N LEU A 25 -1.16 5.86 -7.54
CA LEU A 25 0.21 5.98 -8.06
C LEU A 25 1.18 6.32 -6.94
N TYR A 26 0.80 7.27 -6.07
CA TYR A 26 1.62 7.61 -4.91
C TYR A 26 1.74 6.45 -3.94
N SER A 27 0.72 5.60 -3.80
CA SER A 27 0.83 4.38 -2.98
C SER A 27 1.90 3.42 -3.52
N ILE A 28 2.01 3.28 -4.84
CA ILE A 28 3.04 2.45 -5.49
C ILE A 28 4.42 3.05 -5.24
N ILE A 29 4.56 4.36 -5.51
CA ILE A 29 5.80 5.12 -5.31
C ILE A 29 6.29 5.03 -3.87
N ASN A 30 5.40 5.31 -2.92
CA ASN A 30 5.73 5.34 -1.50
C ASN A 30 6.04 3.93 -0.96
N ALA A 31 5.36 2.89 -1.45
CA ALA A 31 5.69 1.52 -1.09
C ALA A 31 7.07 1.11 -1.62
N GLU A 32 7.39 1.46 -2.88
CA GLU A 32 8.71 1.22 -3.47
C GLU A 32 9.81 1.95 -2.67
N ARG A 33 9.55 3.20 -2.28
CA ARG A 33 10.46 3.99 -1.44
C ARG A 33 10.75 3.34 -0.08
N ILE A 34 9.74 2.77 0.58
CA ILE A 34 9.94 2.04 1.84
C ILE A 34 10.84 0.83 1.63
N ILE A 35 10.55 0.05 0.58
CA ILE A 35 11.22 -1.23 0.31
C ILE A 35 12.68 -1.02 -0.09
N ASN A 36 12.93 -0.07 -0.99
CA ASN A 36 14.25 0.16 -1.60
C ASN A 36 15.05 1.28 -0.94
N ARG A 37 14.44 2.07 -0.05
CA ARG A 37 15.01 3.31 0.49
C ARG A 37 15.42 4.30 -0.61
N SER A 38 14.64 4.33 -1.69
CA SER A 38 14.90 5.15 -2.87
C SER A 38 15.10 6.62 -2.52
N SER A 39 16.11 7.21 -3.16
CA SER A 39 16.35 8.66 -3.18
C SER A 39 15.19 9.39 -3.86
N ASP A 40 15.18 10.72 -3.73
CA ASP A 40 14.18 11.55 -4.40
C ASP A 40 14.29 11.42 -5.93
N ASP A 41 15.50 11.34 -6.48
CA ASP A 41 15.73 11.19 -7.93
C ASP A 41 15.25 9.83 -8.45
N GLU A 42 15.57 8.73 -7.76
CA GLU A 42 15.10 7.39 -8.14
C GLU A 42 13.56 7.29 -8.07
N THR A 43 12.97 8.00 -7.11
CA THR A 43 11.52 8.08 -6.94
C THR A 43 10.87 8.92 -8.04
N GLN A 44 11.48 10.06 -8.38
CA GLN A 44 11.03 10.92 -9.48
C GLN A 44 11.09 10.16 -10.81
N GLN A 45 12.15 9.39 -11.05
CA GLN A 45 12.25 8.54 -12.23
C GLN A 45 11.11 7.50 -12.30
N LEU A 46 10.76 6.87 -11.18
CA LEU A 46 9.60 5.97 -11.13
C LEU A 46 8.29 6.71 -11.45
N PHE A 47 8.10 7.93 -10.93
CA PHE A 47 6.95 8.75 -11.26
C PHE A 47 6.88 9.07 -12.76
N ASP A 48 7.99 9.46 -13.36
CA ASP A 48 8.08 9.76 -14.80
C ASP A 48 7.77 8.51 -15.65
N ASP A 49 8.29 7.35 -15.25
CA ASP A 49 8.02 6.06 -15.90
C ASP A 49 6.51 5.72 -15.85
N LEU A 50 5.86 5.98 -14.71
CA LEU A 50 4.41 5.80 -14.54
C LEU A 50 3.62 6.73 -15.47
N VAL A 51 3.98 8.02 -15.53
CA VAL A 51 3.33 9.01 -16.41
C VAL A 51 3.49 8.61 -17.87
N HIS A 52 4.69 8.24 -18.29
CA HIS A 52 4.96 7.79 -19.66
C HIS A 52 4.22 6.51 -20.01
N PHE A 53 4.13 5.55 -19.08
CA PHE A 53 3.37 4.32 -19.26
C PHE A 53 1.87 4.60 -19.45
N LEU A 54 1.28 5.42 -18.58
CA LEU A 54 -0.14 5.78 -18.65
C LEU A 54 -0.46 6.62 -19.89
N SER A 55 0.42 7.54 -20.26
CA SER A 55 0.27 8.37 -21.46
C SER A 55 0.26 7.53 -22.74
N ARG A 56 1.24 6.62 -22.90
CA ARG A 56 1.30 5.70 -24.05
C ARG A 56 0.06 4.81 -24.16
N ARG A 57 -0.58 4.48 -23.04
CA ARG A 57 -1.82 3.69 -22.98
C ARG A 57 -3.10 4.52 -23.07
N ARG A 58 -3.02 5.85 -23.22
CA ARG A 58 -4.16 6.79 -23.20
C ARG A 58 -4.99 6.69 -21.91
N LEU A 59 -4.36 6.30 -20.80
CA LEU A 59 -4.99 6.17 -19.49
C LEU A 59 -4.72 7.37 -18.58
N LEU A 60 -3.71 8.19 -18.89
CA LEU A 60 -3.25 9.28 -18.01
C LEU A 60 -4.38 10.23 -17.58
N SER A 61 -5.17 10.75 -18.53
CA SER A 61 -6.29 11.66 -18.22
C SER A 61 -7.34 10.99 -17.32
N LYS A 62 -7.68 9.73 -17.60
CA LYS A 62 -8.63 8.97 -16.78
C LYS A 62 -8.12 8.80 -15.34
N VAL A 63 -6.83 8.50 -15.17
CA VAL A 63 -6.21 8.31 -13.86
C VAL A 63 -6.06 9.63 -13.10
N LEU A 64 -5.70 10.72 -13.77
CA LEU A 64 -5.63 12.04 -13.13
C LEU A 64 -6.98 12.48 -12.57
N ILE A 65 -8.07 12.20 -13.29
CA ILE A 65 -9.42 12.65 -12.94
C ILE A 65 -10.12 11.69 -11.96
N GLY A 66 -9.97 10.37 -12.14
CA GLY A 66 -10.75 9.36 -11.41
C GLY A 66 -9.93 8.33 -10.64
N GLY A 67 -8.60 8.47 -10.63
CA GLY A 67 -7.68 7.56 -9.95
C GLY A 67 -7.54 6.22 -10.65
N ILE A 68 -6.95 5.26 -9.93
CA ILE A 68 -6.77 3.89 -10.43
C ILE A 68 -7.71 2.91 -9.76
N ILE A 69 -8.21 1.97 -10.56
CA ILE A 69 -8.91 0.77 -10.07
C ILE A 69 -7.91 -0.37 -9.83
N HIS A 70 -8.33 -1.40 -9.10
CA HIS A 70 -7.48 -2.54 -8.74
C HIS A 70 -6.82 -3.25 -9.95
N THR A 71 -7.50 -3.34 -11.11
CA THR A 71 -6.89 -3.93 -12.32
C THR A 71 -5.76 -3.09 -12.90
N GLN A 72 -5.85 -1.76 -12.77
CA GLN A 72 -4.78 -0.84 -13.15
C GLN A 72 -3.62 -0.89 -12.16
N MET A 73 -3.91 -1.01 -10.86
CA MET A 73 -2.88 -1.24 -9.82
C MET A 73 -2.01 -2.46 -10.17
N LEU A 74 -2.65 -3.60 -10.46
CA LEU A 74 -1.95 -4.82 -10.89
C LEU A 74 -1.12 -4.63 -12.15
N MET A 75 -1.70 -3.98 -13.16
CA MET A 75 -1.01 -3.72 -14.42
C MET A 75 0.24 -2.87 -14.20
N ILE A 76 0.16 -1.85 -13.35
CA ILE A 76 1.28 -0.96 -13.04
C ILE A 76 2.37 -1.69 -12.26
N LEU A 77 1.99 -2.44 -11.22
CA LEU A 77 2.92 -3.25 -10.43
C LEU A 77 3.65 -4.28 -11.32
N ASP A 78 2.96 -4.88 -12.29
CA ASP A 78 3.57 -5.85 -13.22
C ASP A 78 4.44 -5.19 -14.31
N LYS A 79 3.95 -4.11 -14.94
CA LYS A 79 4.56 -3.56 -16.17
C LYS A 79 5.53 -2.41 -15.96
N VAL A 80 5.42 -1.67 -14.85
CA VAL A 80 6.27 -0.49 -14.58
C VAL A 80 7.21 -0.78 -13.43
N VAL A 81 6.68 -1.26 -12.30
CA VAL A 81 7.50 -1.62 -11.15
C VAL A 81 8.29 -2.89 -11.47
N GLY A 82 7.58 -3.97 -11.81
CA GLY A 82 8.16 -5.25 -12.20
C GLY A 82 9.08 -5.85 -11.13
N LYS A 83 9.63 -7.02 -11.45
CA LYS A 83 10.51 -7.76 -10.54
C LYS A 83 11.85 -7.07 -10.25
N GLN A 84 12.20 -6.05 -11.03
CA GLN A 84 13.46 -5.31 -10.87
C GLN A 84 13.38 -4.33 -9.70
N ARG A 85 12.22 -3.72 -9.45
CA ARG A 85 12.02 -2.80 -8.32
C ARG A 85 11.40 -3.47 -7.11
N ILE A 86 10.40 -4.33 -7.32
CA ILE A 86 9.72 -5.11 -6.28
C ILE A 86 9.58 -6.56 -6.76
N SER A 87 10.38 -7.46 -6.20
CA SER A 87 10.50 -8.85 -6.65
C SER A 87 9.33 -9.73 -6.21
N SER A 88 8.67 -9.40 -5.10
CA SER A 88 7.48 -10.10 -4.60
C SER A 88 6.27 -9.17 -4.45
N VAL A 89 5.19 -9.53 -5.15
CA VAL A 89 3.86 -8.92 -5.04
C VAL A 89 2.87 -10.03 -4.72
N GLU A 90 2.31 -10.01 -3.52
CA GLU A 90 1.37 -11.00 -3.02
C GLU A 90 0.02 -10.38 -2.70
N ILE A 91 -1.05 -11.15 -2.90
CA ILE A 91 -2.44 -10.71 -2.65
C ILE A 91 -3.14 -11.82 -1.89
N PRO A 92 -2.72 -12.08 -0.64
CA PRO A 92 -3.06 -13.31 0.09
C PRO A 92 -4.55 -13.46 0.34
N TRP A 93 -5.29 -12.35 0.33
CA TRP A 93 -6.72 -12.29 0.59
C TRP A 93 -7.59 -12.21 -0.66
N ARG A 94 -7.00 -12.38 -1.86
CA ARG A 94 -7.75 -12.45 -3.10
C ARG A 94 -8.64 -13.70 -3.10
N GLY A 95 -9.93 -13.51 -3.35
CA GLY A 95 -10.90 -14.60 -3.42
C GLY A 95 -11.34 -15.14 -2.06
N VAL A 96 -10.82 -14.59 -0.95
CA VAL A 96 -11.30 -14.90 0.40
C VAL A 96 -12.54 -14.06 0.70
N PRO A 97 -13.73 -14.66 0.84
CA PRO A 97 -14.94 -13.89 1.11
C PRO A 97 -14.97 -13.44 2.57
N ASN A 98 -15.19 -12.13 2.80
CA ASN A 98 -15.45 -11.54 4.12
C ASN A 98 -14.50 -12.03 5.23
N PRO A 99 -13.17 -11.95 5.06
CA PRO A 99 -12.25 -12.40 6.10
C PRO A 99 -12.48 -11.58 7.36
N ASP A 100 -12.38 -12.21 8.52
CA ASP A 100 -12.56 -11.50 9.78
C ASP A 100 -11.44 -10.46 9.97
N LEU A 101 -11.79 -9.34 10.61
CA LEU A 101 -10.86 -8.24 10.81
C LEU A 101 -9.63 -8.68 11.60
N THR A 102 -9.75 -9.62 12.54
CA THR A 102 -8.64 -10.02 13.39
C THR A 102 -7.60 -10.81 12.62
N THR A 103 -8.00 -11.82 11.85
CA THR A 103 -7.09 -12.61 11.04
C THR A 103 -6.46 -11.75 9.94
N PHE A 104 -7.23 -10.88 9.29
CA PHE A 104 -6.69 -9.93 8.31
C PHE A 104 -5.65 -8.99 8.94
N TRP A 105 -5.97 -8.42 10.11
CA TRP A 105 -5.08 -7.52 10.85
C TRP A 105 -3.78 -8.20 11.27
N ASN A 106 -3.89 -9.39 11.86
CA ASN A 106 -2.75 -10.17 12.31
C ASN A 106 -1.88 -10.61 11.13
N SER A 107 -2.47 -10.90 9.96
CA SER A 107 -1.73 -11.21 8.74
C SER A 107 -0.91 -10.01 8.24
N MET A 108 -1.49 -8.81 8.21
CA MET A 108 -0.74 -7.59 7.84
C MET A 108 0.41 -7.33 8.83
N GLN A 109 0.14 -7.47 10.12
CA GLN A 109 1.14 -7.31 11.17
C GLN A 109 2.28 -8.32 11.05
N ALA A 110 1.95 -9.62 10.94
CA ALA A 110 2.95 -10.68 10.79
C ALA A 110 3.82 -10.50 9.54
N PHE A 111 3.24 -10.02 8.43
CA PHE A 111 4.01 -9.69 7.24
C PHE A 111 4.99 -8.54 7.48
N LEU A 112 4.54 -7.43 8.05
CA LEU A 112 5.40 -6.25 8.28
C LEU A 112 6.44 -6.48 9.38
N ASP A 113 6.14 -7.29 10.39
CA ASP A 113 7.03 -7.62 11.51
C ASP A 113 8.13 -8.63 11.14
N GLY A 114 8.05 -9.26 9.96
CA GLY A 114 9.03 -10.23 9.50
C GLY A 114 10.42 -9.63 9.28
N THR A 115 10.76 -9.34 8.03
CA THR A 115 12.07 -8.80 7.66
C THR A 115 11.97 -7.34 7.19
N PRO A 116 13.08 -6.59 7.22
CA PRO A 116 13.11 -5.22 6.70
C PRO A 116 12.75 -5.14 5.21
N GLY A 117 12.31 -3.95 4.76
CA GLY A 117 12.03 -3.71 3.34
C GLY A 117 10.70 -4.33 2.88
N ARG A 118 9.66 -4.20 3.72
CA ARG A 118 8.30 -4.66 3.44
C ARG A 118 7.33 -3.49 3.54
N ALA A 119 6.34 -3.48 2.66
CA ALA A 119 5.25 -2.51 2.68
C ALA A 119 3.94 -3.17 2.25
N ILE A 120 2.81 -2.63 2.69
CA ILE A 120 1.49 -3.08 2.24
C ILE A 120 0.75 -1.93 1.58
N ILE A 121 0.32 -2.10 0.33
CA ILE A 121 -0.67 -1.20 -0.27
C ILE A 121 -2.05 -1.70 0.11
N LEU A 122 -2.89 -0.81 0.64
CA LEU A 122 -4.23 -1.11 1.14
C LEU A 122 -5.28 -0.27 0.42
N GLY A 123 -6.28 -0.94 -0.14
CA GLY A 123 -7.54 -0.31 -0.55
C GLY A 123 -8.42 -0.01 0.67
N LEU A 124 -8.95 1.21 0.72
CA LEU A 124 -9.84 1.71 1.76
C LEU A 124 -11.16 2.20 1.15
N GLN A 125 -12.25 1.98 1.87
CA GLN A 125 -13.57 2.54 1.57
C GLN A 125 -14.23 3.14 2.82
N GLY A 126 -15.29 3.92 2.60
CA GLY A 126 -16.15 4.46 3.65
C GLY A 126 -15.86 5.92 3.92
N PHE A 127 -15.26 6.22 5.08
CA PHE A 127 -14.86 7.60 5.38
C PHE A 127 -13.72 8.08 4.48
N HIS A 128 -12.87 7.16 4.03
CA HIS A 128 -11.86 7.41 3.00
C HIS A 128 -12.04 6.36 1.92
N ASP A 129 -12.33 6.80 0.70
CA ASP A 129 -12.27 5.96 -0.50
C ASP A 129 -10.91 6.20 -1.16
N HIS A 130 -9.93 5.35 -0.83
CA HIS A 130 -8.51 5.69 -0.99
C HIS A 130 -7.60 4.47 -1.19
N TRP A 131 -6.45 4.68 -1.82
CA TRP A 131 -5.31 3.77 -1.77
C TRP A 131 -4.27 4.37 -0.82
N THR A 132 -3.76 3.56 0.10
CA THR A 132 -2.74 4.00 1.06
C THR A 132 -1.63 2.95 1.20
N VAL A 133 -0.55 3.33 1.89
CA VAL A 133 0.55 2.43 2.25
C VAL A 133 0.59 2.26 3.76
N ILE A 134 0.71 1.02 4.23
CA ILE A 134 0.95 0.69 5.62
C ILE A 134 2.46 0.48 5.80
N GLU A 135 3.06 1.21 6.75
CA GLU A 135 4.44 0.99 7.17
C GLU A 135 4.54 0.10 8.41
N ALA A 136 3.53 0.14 9.29
CA ALA A 136 3.53 -0.64 10.51
C ALA A 136 2.11 -0.92 11.01
N VAL A 137 1.94 -2.03 11.71
CA VAL A 137 0.68 -2.41 12.36
C VAL A 137 0.97 -2.78 13.81
N THR A 138 0.14 -2.28 14.71
CA THR A 138 0.10 -2.68 16.12
C THR A 138 -1.25 -3.32 16.41
N ASP A 139 -1.43 -3.93 17.57
CA ASP A 139 -2.71 -4.53 17.98
C ASP A 139 -3.92 -3.58 17.85
N LYS A 140 -3.69 -2.26 17.96
CA LYS A 140 -4.74 -1.24 18.03
C LYS A 140 -4.76 -0.26 16.87
N THR A 141 -3.68 -0.16 16.10
CA THR A 141 -3.50 0.92 15.11
C THR A 141 -2.69 0.46 13.90
N ILE A 142 -3.17 0.79 12.71
CA ILE A 142 -2.39 0.83 11.46
C ILE A 142 -1.72 2.20 11.38
N ILE A 143 -0.42 2.22 11.12
CA ILE A 143 0.37 3.42 10.88
C ILE A 143 0.60 3.52 9.37
N LEU A 144 0.23 4.66 8.80
CA LEU A 144 0.19 4.86 7.36
C LEU A 144 1.34 5.76 6.89
N TYR A 145 1.82 5.43 5.70
CA TYR A 145 2.78 6.19 4.91
C TYR A 145 2.06 6.79 3.70
N ASP A 146 1.10 7.66 4.01
CA ASP A 146 0.00 8.07 3.13
C ASP A 146 0.28 9.37 2.35
N SER A 147 -0.16 9.44 1.10
CA SER A 147 0.03 10.62 0.24
C SER A 147 -0.99 11.74 0.47
N ALA A 148 -2.09 11.47 1.18
CA ALA A 148 -3.12 12.44 1.55
C ALA A 148 -3.05 12.82 3.04
N LEU A 149 -1.90 12.58 3.69
CA LEU A 149 -1.60 12.94 5.08
C LEU A 149 -2.43 12.18 6.14
N ILE A 150 -3.08 11.08 5.78
CA ILE A 150 -3.74 10.20 6.75
C ILE A 150 -2.66 9.47 7.54
N LYS A 151 -2.51 9.78 8.83
CA LYS A 151 -1.39 9.22 9.61
C LYS A 151 -1.65 7.81 10.14
N ARG A 152 -2.89 7.53 10.57
CA ARG A 152 -3.22 6.33 11.36
C ARG A 152 -4.68 5.92 11.19
N LEU A 153 -4.92 4.62 11.25
CA LEU A 153 -6.27 4.06 11.37
C LEU A 153 -6.37 3.26 12.67
N ALA A 154 -7.28 3.67 13.55
CA ALA A 154 -7.58 2.90 14.76
C ALA A 154 -8.36 1.62 14.40
N ARG A 155 -7.94 0.46 14.92
CA ARG A 155 -8.61 -0.83 14.72
C ARG A 155 -10.09 -0.78 15.09
N SER A 156 -10.40 -0.06 16.16
CA SER A 156 -11.78 0.18 16.61
C SER A 156 -12.63 1.03 15.65
N ARG A 157 -12.06 1.54 14.56
CA ARG A 157 -12.77 2.26 13.50
C ARG A 157 -12.72 1.52 12.16
N CYS A 158 -12.13 0.34 12.13
CA CYS A 158 -11.95 -0.46 10.93
C CYS A 158 -12.90 -1.67 10.90
N THR A 159 -13.21 -2.13 9.69
CA THR A 159 -13.96 -3.36 9.39
C THR A 159 -13.48 -3.91 8.06
N THR A 160 -13.68 -5.20 7.80
CA THR A 160 -13.39 -5.84 6.50
C THR A 160 -14.64 -6.10 5.67
N THR A 161 -15.83 -5.82 6.23
CA THR A 161 -17.14 -6.14 5.62
C THR A 161 -17.92 -4.90 5.24
N HIS A 162 -18.70 -4.33 6.15
CA HIS A 162 -19.51 -3.14 5.92
C HIS A 162 -19.25 -2.09 6.97
N THR A 163 -19.26 -0.82 6.56
CA THR A 163 -19.06 0.31 7.46
C THR A 163 -20.27 0.53 8.37
N THR A 164 -20.01 1.10 9.54
CA THR A 164 -21.02 1.53 10.50
C THR A 164 -20.65 2.91 11.04
N ASN A 165 -21.53 3.51 11.86
CA ASN A 165 -21.25 4.79 12.52
C ASN A 165 -19.97 4.76 13.38
N THR A 166 -19.60 3.59 13.91
CA THR A 166 -18.38 3.40 14.71
C THR A 166 -17.22 2.86 13.86
N ARG A 167 -17.49 1.91 12.96
CA ARG A 167 -16.52 1.33 12.03
C ARG A 167 -16.58 2.04 10.68
N LYS A 168 -16.02 3.24 10.61
CA LYS A 168 -16.14 4.10 9.43
C LYS A 168 -15.19 3.76 8.28
N HIS A 169 -14.15 2.97 8.53
CA HIS A 169 -13.16 2.59 7.51
C HIS A 169 -13.32 1.11 7.16
N GLN A 170 -13.68 0.84 5.92
CA GLN A 170 -13.64 -0.51 5.38
C GLN A 170 -12.26 -0.75 4.77
N LEU A 171 -11.54 -1.72 5.32
CA LEU A 171 -10.32 -2.24 4.73
C LEU A 171 -10.74 -3.22 3.64
N LEU A 172 -10.04 -3.25 2.50
CA LEU A 172 -10.39 -4.09 1.35
C LEU A 172 -9.35 -5.22 1.16
N PRO A 173 -9.54 -6.40 1.78
CA PRO A 173 -8.56 -7.49 1.74
C PRO A 173 -8.19 -7.95 0.33
N ALA A 174 -9.18 -8.13 -0.55
CA ALA A 174 -8.94 -8.51 -1.96
C ALA A 174 -8.19 -7.43 -2.77
N GLN A 175 -8.10 -6.20 -2.23
CA GLN A 175 -7.38 -5.05 -2.75
C GLN A 175 -6.24 -4.67 -1.80
N THR A 176 -5.57 -5.66 -1.20
CA THR A 176 -4.42 -5.45 -0.33
C THR A 176 -3.22 -6.21 -0.88
N TYR A 177 -2.11 -5.51 -1.10
CA TYR A 177 -0.91 -6.02 -1.77
C TYR A 177 0.25 -6.03 -0.79
N PHE A 178 0.82 -7.20 -0.57
CA PHE A 178 1.97 -7.42 0.29
C PHE A 178 3.21 -7.38 -0.60
N LEU A 179 4.11 -6.44 -0.32
CA LEU A 179 5.23 -6.08 -1.20
C LEU A 179 6.56 -6.24 -0.48
N SER A 180 7.51 -6.94 -1.10
CA SER A 180 8.86 -7.11 -0.59
C SER A 180 9.86 -7.41 -1.72
N ASN A 181 11.15 -7.35 -1.39
CA ASN A 181 12.22 -7.78 -2.30
C ASN A 181 12.84 -9.14 -1.95
N GLU A 182 12.20 -9.89 -1.06
CA GLU A 182 12.72 -11.19 -0.65
C GLU A 182 12.46 -12.28 -1.68
N PRO A 183 13.41 -13.21 -1.88
CA PRO A 183 13.16 -14.38 -2.70
C PRO A 183 11.99 -15.18 -2.13
N LYS A 184 11.07 -15.60 -3.00
CA LYS A 184 10.03 -16.57 -2.64
C LYS A 184 10.70 -17.90 -2.31
N GLY A 185 10.77 -18.24 -1.03
CA GLY A 185 11.21 -19.56 -0.54
C GLY A 185 12.53 -19.53 0.23
N ALA A 186 12.42 -19.23 1.53
CA ALA A 186 13.11 -20.01 2.54
C ALA A 186 12.01 -20.71 3.36
N GLU A 187 11.25 -21.58 2.70
CA GLU A 187 10.56 -22.63 3.43
C GLU A 187 11.68 -23.56 3.90
N ASN A 188 11.86 -23.63 5.23
CA ASN A 188 12.88 -24.44 5.85
C ASN A 188 12.78 -25.88 5.33
N GLU A 189 13.86 -26.36 4.70
CA GLU A 189 14.17 -27.80 4.64
C GLU A 189 14.33 -28.37 6.07
#